data_AF-A0A7S0EBK8-F1
#
_entry.id   AF-A0A7S0EBK8-F1
#
_cell.length_a   1.000
_cell.length_b   1.000
_cell.length_c   1.000
_cell.angle_alpha   90.00
_cell.angle_beta   90.00
_cell.angle_gamma   90.00
#
_symmetry.space_group_name_H-M   'P 1'
#
loop_
_entity.id
_entity.type
_entity.pdbx_description
1 polymer ?
#
loop_
_entity_poly.entity_id
_entity_poly.type
_entity_poly.pdbx_seq_one_letter_code
_entity_poly.pdbx_strand_id
1 'polypeptide(L)'
;AFMVNTLAFSARVLTGRAARGRGTCRLSMQEPQLRSTPHLQGSPVVEVKTRRSVLLGLSIAAWAIGALGSDPAMAVEEEVKVYFGCGCFWHVQHEFVVAEEKILGRRNAQITALTGYAGGTEVGRDGKVCYHNMFGDSDYGSLGHSEAVELSIPPSKFGQVAQVYMNLFINGERADPQDRGGEYRSIVGIPGGMDGPFAQSLKAAASANGLNLVAGQGNEGDTLGKKLIYVYDSAQFPFHPAEVYHQFHDDMVDKYSKEYHDLKRIELQD
;
A
#
# COMPACT_ATOMS: atom_id res chain seq x y z
N ALA A 1 -1.17 -71.53 -30.03
CA ALA A 1 -0.23 -71.16 -31.11
C ALA A 1 -0.53 -69.71 -31.52
N PHE A 2 0.48 -68.85 -31.42
CA PHE A 2 0.77 -67.61 -32.20
C PHE A 2 -0.40 -66.62 -32.46
N MET A 3 -0.30 -65.31 -32.25
CA MET A 3 0.85 -64.40 -32.19
C MET A 3 0.36 -63.04 -31.65
N VAL A 4 1.10 -62.45 -30.72
CA VAL A 4 0.96 -61.05 -30.28
C VAL A 4 1.66 -60.19 -31.32
N ASN A 5 1.01 -59.12 -31.81
CA ASN A 5 1.64 -58.17 -32.72
C ASN A 5 1.70 -56.77 -32.10
N THR A 6 2.92 -56.36 -31.77
CA THR A 6 3.33 -55.06 -31.25
C THR A 6 3.60 -54.15 -32.44
N LEU A 7 2.99 -52.96 -32.49
CA LEU A 7 3.45 -51.89 -33.37
C LEU A 7 3.58 -50.58 -32.57
N ALA A 8 4.84 -50.25 -32.31
CA ALA A 8 5.28 -48.94 -31.88
C ALA A 8 5.20 -47.97 -33.07
N PHE A 9 4.65 -46.77 -32.85
CA PHE A 9 4.80 -45.66 -33.79
C PHE A 9 5.50 -44.49 -33.09
N SER A 10 6.64 -44.15 -33.67
CA SER A 10 7.57 -43.13 -33.21
C SER A 10 7.13 -41.73 -33.63
N ALA A 11 7.56 -40.77 -32.84
CA ALA A 11 7.20 -39.36 -32.89
C ALA A 11 7.68 -38.62 -34.14
N ARG A 12 6.89 -37.62 -34.55
CA ARG A 12 7.37 -36.33 -35.10
C ARG A 12 6.19 -35.34 -35.09
N VAL A 13 6.20 -34.39 -34.16
CA VAL A 13 5.43 -33.15 -34.30
C VAL A 13 6.40 -31.99 -34.26
N LEU A 14 6.39 -31.26 -35.37
CA LEU A 14 7.19 -30.10 -35.65
C LEU A 14 6.88 -28.96 -34.69
N THR A 15 7.97 -28.38 -34.18
CA THR A 15 8.07 -27.07 -33.55
C THR A 15 7.42 -25.98 -34.39
N GLY A 16 6.65 -25.12 -33.75
CA GLY A 16 6.30 -23.82 -34.32
C GLY A 16 4.91 -23.35 -33.98
N ARG A 17 4.72 -22.79 -32.78
CA ARG A 17 3.70 -21.76 -32.58
C ARG A 17 4.16 -20.77 -31.51
N ALA A 18 4.23 -19.53 -31.96
CA ALA A 18 4.59 -18.33 -31.22
C ALA A 18 3.93 -18.28 -29.83
N ALA A 19 4.74 -18.01 -28.82
CA ALA A 19 4.30 -17.63 -27.50
C ALA A 19 3.50 -16.31 -27.61
N ARG A 20 2.17 -16.42 -27.59
CA ARG A 20 1.29 -15.28 -27.30
C ARG A 20 1.24 -15.11 -25.79
N GLY A 21 1.34 -13.85 -25.35
CA GLY A 21 1.51 -13.44 -23.95
C GLY A 21 0.58 -14.16 -22.99
N ARG A 22 1.19 -14.70 -21.93
CA ARG A 22 0.53 -15.43 -20.84
C ARG A 22 -0.16 -14.40 -19.95
N GLY A 23 -1.40 -14.67 -19.55
CA GLY A 23 -2.11 -13.92 -18.50
C GLY A 23 -1.51 -14.16 -17.11
N THR A 24 -0.21 -13.93 -16.97
CA THR A 24 0.49 -14.06 -15.69
C THR A 24 0.16 -12.85 -14.82
N CYS A 25 -0.20 -13.11 -13.57
CA CYS A 25 -0.16 -12.17 -12.45
C CYS A 25 1.17 -11.39 -12.51
N ARG A 26 1.09 -10.19 -13.10
CA ARG A 26 2.20 -9.27 -13.29
C ARG A 26 1.96 -8.14 -12.31
N LEU A 27 2.50 -8.30 -11.11
CA LEU A 27 2.81 -7.20 -10.22
C LEU A 27 3.70 -6.25 -11.04
N SER A 28 3.13 -5.18 -11.55
CA SER A 28 3.90 -4.13 -12.24
C SER A 28 4.27 -3.07 -11.23
N MET A 29 4.87 -3.49 -10.13
CA MET A 29 5.60 -2.64 -9.22
C MET A 29 6.84 -3.43 -8.82
N GLN A 30 7.87 -3.31 -9.65
CA GLN A 30 9.20 -3.73 -9.23
C GLN A 30 9.62 -2.74 -8.15
N GLU A 31 9.93 -3.23 -6.95
CA GLU A 31 10.64 -2.43 -5.96
C GLU A 31 11.82 -1.71 -6.63
N PRO A 32 12.03 -0.41 -6.37
CA PRO A 32 13.22 0.26 -6.87
C PRO A 32 14.44 -0.44 -6.28
N GLN A 33 15.12 -1.21 -7.10
CA GLN A 33 16.45 -1.72 -6.80
C GLN A 33 17.32 -0.52 -6.45
N LEU A 34 17.73 -0.44 -5.18
CA LEU A 34 18.73 0.51 -4.69
C LEU A 34 19.95 0.44 -5.62
N ARG A 35 20.04 1.40 -6.55
CA ARG A 35 21.25 1.58 -7.33
C ARG A 35 22.33 2.03 -6.37
N SER A 36 23.27 1.12 -6.12
CA SER A 36 24.56 1.42 -5.50
C SER A 36 25.18 2.63 -6.20
N THR A 37 25.35 3.72 -5.44
CA THR A 37 26.08 4.90 -5.88
C THR A 37 27.55 4.52 -6.15
N PRO A 38 28.11 4.87 -7.32
CA PRO A 38 29.53 4.70 -7.54
C PRO A 38 30.29 5.69 -6.66
N HIS A 39 31.24 5.13 -5.91
CA HIS A 39 32.23 5.81 -5.10
C HIS A 39 32.96 6.87 -5.94
N LEU A 40 32.63 8.14 -5.74
CA LEU A 40 33.42 9.24 -6.30
C LEU A 40 34.68 9.42 -5.45
N GLN A 41 35.79 9.14 -6.11
CA GLN A 41 37.16 9.33 -5.66
C GLN A 41 37.49 10.82 -5.58
N GLY A 42 38.08 11.21 -4.45
CA GLY A 42 39.14 12.22 -4.34
C GLY A 42 38.87 13.62 -4.89
N SER A 43 38.74 14.59 -3.99
CA SER A 43 39.20 15.96 -4.25
C SER A 43 40.19 16.37 -3.16
N PRO A 44 41.27 17.09 -3.51
CA PRO A 44 42.42 17.28 -2.65
C PRO A 44 42.14 18.27 -1.53
N VAL A 45 42.71 17.96 -0.37
CA VAL A 45 42.82 18.86 0.78
C VAL A 45 43.71 20.03 0.37
N VAL A 46 43.14 21.24 0.31
CA VAL A 46 43.93 22.47 0.19
C VAL A 46 44.44 22.84 1.58
N GLU A 47 45.72 22.58 1.79
CA GLU A 47 46.48 22.99 2.97
C GLU A 47 46.62 24.53 2.98
N VAL A 48 45.89 25.20 3.87
CA VAL A 48 46.02 26.65 4.08
C VAL A 48 47.15 26.93 5.07
N LYS A 49 48.26 27.37 4.51
CA LYS A 49 49.48 27.80 5.22
C LYS A 49 49.23 29.08 6.00
N THR A 50 49.17 29.00 7.32
CA THR A 50 49.12 30.16 8.22
C THR A 50 50.40 30.99 8.12
N ARG A 51 50.27 32.29 7.79
CA ARG A 51 51.31 33.31 8.05
C ARG A 51 50.70 34.46 8.84
N ARG A 52 51.29 34.68 10.02
CA ARG A 52 51.11 35.86 10.87
C ARG A 52 51.59 37.10 10.12
N SER A 53 50.76 38.14 10.09
CA SER A 53 51.19 39.54 10.00
C SER A 53 50.18 40.41 10.74
N VAL A 54 50.69 41.15 11.72
CA VAL A 54 50.03 42.23 12.47
C VAL A 54 49.97 43.47 11.59
N LEU A 55 48.85 44.22 11.61
CA LEU A 55 48.84 45.70 11.61
C LEU A 55 47.43 46.25 11.88
N LEU A 56 47.40 47.32 12.69
CA LEU A 56 46.25 48.10 13.13
C LEU A 56 45.46 48.72 11.97
N GLY A 57 44.13 48.83 12.14
CA GLY A 57 43.26 49.66 11.31
C GLY A 57 41.86 49.81 11.93
N LEU A 58 41.51 51.04 12.29
CA LEU A 58 40.26 51.49 12.94
C LEU A 58 38.97 51.24 12.13
N SER A 59 37.83 51.25 12.87
CA SER A 59 36.43 51.48 12.42
C SER A 59 35.73 50.22 11.84
N ILE A 60 34.49 49.83 12.15
CA ILE A 60 33.27 50.46 12.67
C ILE A 60 32.49 49.36 13.44
N ALA A 61 32.03 49.64 14.65
CA ALA A 61 31.06 48.78 15.33
C ALA A 61 29.66 49.04 14.75
N ALA A 62 29.19 48.15 13.88
CA ALA A 62 27.78 48.05 13.51
C ALA A 62 27.28 46.66 13.93
N TRP A 63 26.80 46.57 15.16
CA TRP A 63 26.00 45.43 15.62
C TRP A 63 24.61 45.51 14.96
N ALA A 64 24.53 45.08 13.71
CA ALA A 64 23.26 44.63 13.13
C ALA A 64 23.28 43.10 13.20
N ILE A 65 22.98 42.54 14.38
CA ILE A 65 22.54 41.15 14.46
C ILE A 65 21.20 41.12 13.76
N GLY A 66 21.23 40.82 12.45
CA GLY A 66 20.05 40.36 11.76
C GLY A 66 19.55 39.14 12.52
N ALA A 67 18.34 39.24 13.08
CA ALA A 67 17.58 38.06 13.44
C ALA A 67 17.33 37.29 12.15
N LEU A 68 18.25 36.40 11.80
CA LEU A 68 17.96 35.26 10.96
C LEU A 68 16.91 34.47 11.75
N GLY A 69 15.64 34.75 11.45
CA GLY A 69 14.53 33.93 11.85
C GLY A 69 14.92 32.50 11.50
N SER A 70 15.13 31.69 12.53
CA SER A 70 15.17 30.26 12.37
C SER A 70 13.74 29.90 12.04
N ASP A 71 13.42 29.79 10.75
CA ASP A 71 12.16 29.17 10.35
C ASP A 71 12.10 27.84 11.09
N PRO A 72 11.03 27.57 11.87
CA PRO A 72 10.91 26.30 12.54
C PRO A 72 10.89 25.25 11.43
N ALA A 73 11.95 24.44 11.37
CA ALA A 73 11.98 23.26 10.53
C ALA A 73 10.74 22.45 10.92
N MET A 74 9.72 22.45 10.07
CA MET A 74 8.59 21.55 10.22
C MET A 74 9.17 20.15 10.21
N ALA A 75 9.21 19.50 11.38
CA ALA A 75 9.65 18.13 11.48
C ALA A 75 8.74 17.31 10.56
N VAL A 76 9.31 16.77 9.49
CA VAL A 76 8.63 15.81 8.62
C VAL A 76 8.43 14.57 9.48
N GLU A 77 7.19 14.32 9.92
CA GLU A 77 6.86 13.09 10.62
C GLU A 77 7.12 11.90 9.69
N GLU A 78 7.83 10.89 10.18
CA GLU A 78 8.02 9.65 9.42
C GLU A 78 6.65 8.99 9.21
N GLU A 79 6.25 8.86 7.95
CA GLU A 79 4.96 8.30 7.59
C GLU A 79 4.92 6.79 7.84
N VAL A 80 3.78 6.30 8.29
CA VAL A 80 3.56 4.88 8.55
C VAL A 80 2.65 4.28 7.48
N LYS A 81 2.99 3.07 7.02
CA LYS A 81 2.11 2.29 6.16
C LYS A 81 1.06 1.57 6.99
N VAL A 82 -0.19 1.76 6.60
CA VAL A 82 -1.36 1.11 7.19
C VAL A 82 -2.29 0.68 6.08
N TYR A 83 -3.13 -0.32 6.32
CA TYR A 83 -4.15 -0.74 5.36
C TYR A 83 -5.54 -0.85 5.97
N PHE A 84 -6.56 -0.69 5.14
CA PHE A 84 -7.97 -0.73 5.51
C PHE A 84 -8.76 -1.51 4.46
N GLY A 85 -9.66 -2.40 4.88
CA GLY A 85 -10.55 -3.16 4.00
C GLY A 85 -11.98 -3.15 4.53
N CYS A 86 -12.97 -3.03 3.65
CA CYS A 86 -14.39 -3.00 4.02
C CYS A 86 -15.26 -3.34 2.80
N GLY A 87 -15.11 -4.57 2.28
CA GLY A 87 -15.73 -4.95 1.01
C GLY A 87 -14.80 -4.73 -0.18
N CYS A 88 -15.41 -4.48 -1.34
CA CYS A 88 -14.76 -4.16 -2.59
C CYS A 88 -13.84 -2.95 -2.42
N PHE A 89 -12.53 -3.15 -2.62
CA PHE A 89 -11.52 -2.11 -2.43
C PHE A 89 -11.62 -0.92 -3.41
N TRP A 90 -12.48 -0.97 -4.43
CA TRP A 90 -12.59 0.10 -5.43
C TRP A 90 -13.20 1.36 -4.85
N HIS A 91 -14.31 1.24 -4.13
CA HIS A 91 -14.89 2.38 -3.41
C HIS A 91 -14.00 2.82 -2.24
N VAL A 92 -13.37 1.86 -1.55
CA VAL A 92 -12.45 2.15 -0.45
C VAL A 92 -11.25 2.97 -0.92
N GLN A 93 -10.66 2.64 -2.07
CA GLN A 93 -9.53 3.39 -2.63
C GLN A 93 -9.94 4.81 -2.99
N HIS A 94 -11.09 4.99 -3.63
CA HIS A 94 -11.58 6.31 -3.98
C HIS A 94 -11.73 7.20 -2.74
N GLU A 95 -12.35 6.70 -1.68
CA GLU A 95 -12.54 7.46 -0.45
C GLU A 95 -11.21 7.80 0.25
N PHE A 96 -10.22 6.91 0.19
CA PHE A 96 -8.88 7.24 0.70
C PHE A 96 -8.10 8.22 -0.17
N VAL A 97 -8.25 8.18 -1.50
CA VAL A 97 -7.67 9.23 -2.37
C VAL A 97 -8.25 10.59 -2.00
N VAL A 98 -9.58 10.68 -1.85
CA VAL A 98 -10.26 11.90 -1.41
C VAL A 98 -9.79 12.34 -0.01
N ALA A 99 -9.54 11.40 0.89
CA ALA A 99 -9.00 11.67 2.22
C ALA A 99 -7.56 12.21 2.17
N GLU A 100 -6.70 11.62 1.34
CA GLU A 100 -5.33 12.11 1.15
C GLU A 100 -5.30 13.54 0.60
N GLU A 101 -6.18 13.85 -0.35
CA GLU A 101 -6.33 15.21 -0.88
C GLU A 101 -6.81 16.20 0.19
N LYS A 102 -7.82 15.84 0.97
CA LYS A 102 -8.46 16.75 1.93
C LYS A 102 -7.71 16.88 3.26
N ILE A 103 -7.17 15.78 3.79
CA ILE A 103 -6.57 15.70 5.12
C ILE A 103 -5.05 15.93 5.04
N LEU A 104 -4.41 15.38 4.00
CA LEU A 104 -2.95 15.42 3.84
C LEU A 104 -2.51 16.47 2.80
N GLY A 105 -3.44 17.01 2.00
CA GLY A 105 -3.14 18.00 0.97
C GLY A 105 -2.38 17.42 -0.23
N ARG A 106 -2.34 16.10 -0.37
CA ARG A 106 -1.62 15.40 -1.44
C ARG A 106 -2.35 15.52 -2.77
N ARG A 107 -1.60 15.44 -3.87
CA ARG A 107 -2.14 15.39 -5.24
C ARG A 107 -1.23 14.60 -6.16
N ASN A 108 -1.76 14.11 -7.27
CA ASN A 108 -0.99 13.47 -8.35
C ASN A 108 -0.08 12.35 -7.77
N ALA A 109 1.23 12.39 -8.07
CA ALA A 109 2.24 11.43 -7.62
C ALA A 109 2.46 11.41 -6.09
N GLN A 110 1.84 12.32 -5.34
CA GLN A 110 1.91 12.30 -3.88
C GLN A 110 0.86 11.36 -3.26
N ILE A 111 -0.14 10.93 -4.03
CA ILE A 111 -1.17 9.99 -3.56
C ILE A 111 -0.52 8.63 -3.33
N THR A 112 -0.79 8.03 -2.17
CA THR A 112 -0.18 6.74 -1.77
C THR A 112 -1.16 5.58 -1.70
N ALA A 113 -2.47 5.84 -1.86
CA ALA A 113 -3.52 4.85 -1.73
C ALA A 113 -3.47 3.79 -2.85
N LEU A 114 -3.15 2.55 -2.49
CA LEU A 114 -3.05 1.42 -3.41
C LEU A 114 -4.01 0.30 -3.01
N THR A 115 -4.75 -0.26 -3.97
CA THR A 115 -5.54 -1.49 -3.75
C THR A 115 -4.64 -2.71 -3.66
N GLY A 116 -5.05 -3.70 -2.88
CA GLY A 116 -4.30 -4.93 -2.64
C GLY A 116 -5.01 -5.91 -1.72
N TYR A 117 -4.22 -6.84 -1.21
CA TYR A 117 -4.69 -8.00 -0.46
C TYR A 117 -3.92 -8.09 0.87
N ALA A 118 -4.63 -8.33 1.98
CA ALA A 118 -3.99 -8.45 3.29
C ALA A 118 -4.80 -9.34 4.26
N GLY A 119 -4.21 -9.64 5.42
CA GLY A 119 -4.87 -10.39 6.49
C GLY A 119 -4.91 -11.91 6.27
N GLY A 120 -4.35 -12.43 5.17
CA GLY A 120 -4.11 -13.86 4.99
C GLY A 120 -2.79 -14.32 5.61
N THR A 121 -2.64 -15.63 5.82
CA THR A 121 -1.40 -16.21 6.37
C THR A 121 -0.49 -16.82 5.30
N GLU A 122 -0.96 -16.91 4.07
CA GLU A 122 -0.26 -17.60 2.99
C GLU A 122 0.07 -16.67 1.83
N VAL A 123 1.13 -16.99 1.11
CA VAL A 123 1.46 -16.40 -0.18
C VAL A 123 1.62 -17.52 -1.19
N GLY A 124 1.25 -17.25 -2.44
CA GLY A 124 1.36 -18.20 -3.52
C GLY A 124 2.78 -18.33 -4.08
N ARG A 125 2.86 -18.87 -5.29
CA ARG A 125 4.15 -19.12 -5.96
C ARG A 125 4.91 -17.81 -6.13
N ASP A 126 6.21 -17.84 -5.85
CA ASP A 126 7.10 -16.68 -5.93
C ASP A 126 6.68 -15.51 -5.01
N GLY A 127 5.96 -15.80 -3.92
CA GLY A 127 5.51 -14.81 -2.95
C GLY A 127 4.33 -13.95 -3.42
N LYS A 128 3.63 -14.38 -4.47
CA LYS A 128 2.54 -13.62 -5.08
C LYS A 128 1.22 -13.82 -4.38
N VAL A 129 0.39 -12.79 -4.42
CA VAL A 129 -1.03 -12.81 -4.07
C VAL A 129 -1.76 -12.14 -5.22
N CYS A 130 -2.65 -12.86 -5.88
CA CYS A 130 -3.22 -12.49 -7.16
C CYS A 130 -4.73 -12.48 -7.09
N TYR A 131 -5.35 -11.63 -7.90
CA TYR A 131 -6.79 -11.66 -8.08
C TYR A 131 -7.24 -12.99 -8.66
N HIS A 132 -8.55 -13.24 -8.56
CA HIS A 132 -9.20 -14.39 -9.15
C HIS A 132 -8.78 -14.61 -10.59
N ASN A 133 -8.26 -15.81 -10.86
CA ASN A 133 -7.78 -16.20 -12.17
C ASN A 133 -8.22 -17.62 -12.50
N MET A 134 -8.32 -17.92 -13.79
CA MET A 134 -8.87 -19.19 -14.29
C MET A 134 -8.10 -20.44 -13.80
N PHE A 135 -6.89 -20.27 -13.28
CA PHE A 135 -6.04 -21.37 -12.83
C PHE A 135 -6.02 -21.53 -11.30
N GLY A 136 -6.67 -20.62 -10.55
CA GLY A 136 -6.57 -20.56 -9.09
C GLY A 136 -5.14 -20.36 -8.58
N ASP A 137 -4.25 -19.86 -9.44
CA ASP A 137 -2.83 -19.74 -9.10
C ASP A 137 -2.63 -18.52 -8.21
N SER A 138 -2.17 -18.75 -6.98
CA SER A 138 -1.92 -17.69 -5.98
C SER A 138 -3.14 -16.79 -5.72
N ASP A 139 -4.35 -17.36 -5.81
CA ASP A 139 -5.61 -16.66 -5.60
C ASP A 139 -5.72 -16.12 -4.17
N TYR A 140 -5.92 -14.81 -4.03
CA TYR A 140 -5.85 -14.12 -2.74
C TYR A 140 -6.85 -14.65 -1.72
N GLY A 141 -8.07 -14.97 -2.16
CA GLY A 141 -9.11 -15.51 -1.32
C GLY A 141 -8.81 -16.91 -0.82
N SER A 142 -8.29 -17.76 -1.70
CA SER A 142 -7.81 -19.11 -1.35
C SER A 142 -6.62 -19.06 -0.38
N LEU A 143 -5.82 -18.01 -0.43
CA LEU A 143 -4.70 -17.72 0.49
C LEU A 143 -5.16 -17.02 1.79
N GLY A 144 -6.47 -16.77 1.93
CA GLY A 144 -7.11 -16.20 3.11
C GLY A 144 -6.99 -14.68 3.25
N HIS A 145 -6.55 -13.98 2.22
CA HIS A 145 -6.50 -12.51 2.21
C HIS A 145 -7.89 -11.90 2.01
N SER A 146 -8.02 -10.63 2.38
CA SER A 146 -9.14 -9.76 2.09
C SER A 146 -8.68 -8.64 1.17
N GLU A 147 -9.60 -8.10 0.37
CA GLU A 147 -9.39 -6.84 -0.32
C GLU A 147 -9.14 -5.70 0.69
N ALA A 148 -8.12 -4.89 0.41
CA ALA A 148 -7.69 -3.79 1.25
C ALA A 148 -7.06 -2.66 0.42
N VAL A 149 -6.90 -1.50 1.06
CA VAL A 149 -6.18 -0.34 0.55
C VAL A 149 -5.08 0.04 1.53
N GLU A 150 -3.83 0.03 1.08
CA GLU A 150 -2.67 0.56 1.82
C GLU A 150 -2.47 2.04 1.50
N LEU A 151 -2.09 2.82 2.50
CA LEU A 151 -1.62 4.20 2.34
C LEU A 151 -0.56 4.53 3.39
N SER A 152 0.29 5.51 3.06
CA SER A 152 1.28 6.08 3.98
C SER A 152 0.68 7.29 4.68
N ILE A 153 0.69 7.34 6.01
CA ILE A 153 0.03 8.38 6.80
C ILE A 153 1.00 8.95 7.84
N PRO A 154 1.12 10.27 7.99
CA PRO A 154 1.75 10.87 9.17
C PRO A 154 1.04 10.40 10.46
N PRO A 155 1.75 9.91 11.49
CA PRO A 155 1.13 9.43 12.72
C PRO A 155 0.11 10.39 13.35
N SER A 156 0.35 11.71 13.28
CA SER A 156 -0.59 12.75 13.76
C SER A 156 -1.94 12.79 13.03
N LYS A 157 -2.03 12.23 11.82
CA LYS A 157 -3.23 12.24 10.97
C LYS A 157 -4.00 10.93 11.03
N PHE A 158 -3.46 9.87 11.64
CA PHE A 158 -4.08 8.55 11.69
C PHE A 158 -5.54 8.59 12.18
N GLY A 159 -5.82 9.32 13.28
CA GLY A 159 -7.19 9.39 13.83
C GLY A 159 -8.22 9.98 12.85
N GLN A 160 -7.82 10.96 12.02
CA GLN A 160 -8.70 11.57 11.03
C GLN A 160 -8.96 10.61 9.86
N VAL A 161 -7.93 9.88 9.42
CA VAL A 161 -8.07 8.87 8.36
C VAL A 161 -8.87 7.67 8.85
N ALA A 162 -8.66 7.23 10.09
CA ALA A 162 -9.48 6.18 10.71
C ALA A 162 -10.96 6.58 10.77
N GLN A 163 -11.29 7.85 11.00
CA GLN A 163 -12.67 8.31 10.93
C GLN A 163 -13.26 8.23 9.51
N VAL A 164 -12.47 8.50 8.46
CA VAL A 164 -12.91 8.27 7.07
C VAL A 164 -13.29 6.81 6.87
N TYR A 165 -12.44 5.89 7.32
CA TYR A 165 -12.74 4.46 7.26
C TYR A 165 -14.04 4.09 7.98
N MET A 166 -14.26 4.59 9.20
CA MET A 166 -15.50 4.30 9.92
C MET A 166 -16.75 4.86 9.24
N ASN A 167 -16.62 5.96 8.49
CA ASN A 167 -17.73 6.56 7.75
C ASN A 167 -18.14 5.73 6.50
N LEU A 168 -17.34 4.74 6.09
CA LEU A 168 -17.71 3.80 5.03
C LEU A 168 -18.80 2.81 5.46
N PHE A 169 -18.98 2.64 6.77
CA PHE A 169 -19.95 1.69 7.32
C PHE A 169 -21.35 2.31 7.38
N ILE A 170 -22.31 1.65 6.74
CA ILE A 170 -23.73 2.01 6.76
C ILE A 170 -24.41 1.12 7.81
N ASN A 171 -24.86 1.71 8.91
CA ASN A 171 -25.45 0.99 10.06
C ASN A 171 -24.51 -0.08 10.68
N GLY A 172 -23.20 0.11 10.56
CA GLY A 172 -22.16 -0.80 11.05
C GLY A 172 -21.82 -1.93 10.07
N GLU A 173 -22.28 -1.86 8.82
CA GLU A 173 -22.02 -2.83 7.77
C GLU A 173 -21.38 -2.16 6.55
N ARG A 174 -20.65 -2.93 5.74
CA ARG A 174 -20.09 -2.46 4.47
C ARG A 174 -21.18 -2.14 3.43
N ALA A 175 -20.86 -1.27 2.47
CA ALA A 175 -21.81 -0.74 1.48
C ALA A 175 -22.26 -1.78 0.41
N ASP A 176 -21.53 -2.88 0.30
CA ASP A 176 -21.60 -3.91 -0.73
C ASP A 176 -21.91 -5.31 -0.15
N PRO A 177 -23.10 -5.52 0.44
CA PRO A 177 -23.46 -6.78 1.08
C PRO A 177 -23.57 -7.97 0.12
N GLN A 178 -23.60 -7.73 -1.21
CA GLN A 178 -23.56 -8.78 -2.22
C GLN A 178 -22.21 -9.49 -2.31
N ASP A 179 -21.12 -8.82 -1.93
CA ASP A 179 -19.77 -9.37 -1.93
C ASP A 179 -19.55 -10.08 -0.61
N ARG A 180 -19.52 -11.42 -0.65
CA ARG A 180 -19.58 -12.30 0.53
C ARG A 180 -18.38 -13.21 0.58
N GLY A 181 -17.84 -13.40 1.78
CA GLY A 181 -16.65 -14.22 2.01
C GLY A 181 -15.62 -13.53 2.90
N GLY A 182 -14.61 -14.28 3.32
CA GLY A 182 -13.46 -13.71 4.03
C GLY A 182 -12.73 -12.66 3.18
N GLU A 183 -12.79 -12.79 1.86
CA GLU A 183 -12.24 -11.87 0.86
C GLU A 183 -12.73 -10.42 0.99
N TYR A 184 -13.90 -10.20 1.60
CA TYR A 184 -14.56 -8.90 1.72
C TYR A 184 -14.73 -8.46 3.18
N ARG A 185 -14.01 -9.11 4.09
CA ARG A 185 -14.15 -8.88 5.52
C ARG A 185 -13.56 -7.50 5.89
N SER A 186 -14.10 -6.90 6.94
CA SER A 186 -13.65 -5.59 7.41
C SER A 186 -12.35 -5.74 8.19
N ILE A 187 -11.28 -5.12 7.70
CA ILE A 187 -9.92 -5.26 8.26
C ILE A 187 -9.21 -3.91 8.40
N VAL A 188 -8.31 -3.83 9.38
CA VAL A 188 -7.34 -2.74 9.53
C VAL A 188 -5.97 -3.34 9.87
N GLY A 189 -4.94 -2.94 9.15
CA GLY A 189 -3.55 -3.28 9.44
C GLY A 189 -2.80 -2.08 9.97
N ILE A 190 -2.32 -2.17 11.20
CA ILE A 190 -1.51 -1.13 11.84
C ILE A 190 -0.26 -1.75 12.48
N PRO A 191 0.87 -1.02 12.56
CA PRO A 191 2.06 -1.52 13.26
C PRO A 191 1.74 -1.94 14.69
N GLY A 192 2.05 -3.19 15.05
CA GLY A 192 1.77 -3.74 16.38
C GLY A 192 0.31 -4.10 16.65
N GLY A 193 -0.57 -3.99 15.66
CA GLY A 193 -1.98 -4.39 15.77
C GLY A 193 -2.71 -3.68 16.92
N MET A 194 -3.47 -4.45 17.71
CA MET A 194 -4.22 -3.95 18.86
C MET A 194 -3.35 -3.47 20.03
N ASP A 195 -2.07 -3.85 20.06
CA ASP A 195 -1.10 -3.42 21.07
C ASP A 195 -0.22 -2.26 20.58
N GLY A 196 -0.44 -1.83 19.33
CA GLY A 196 0.34 -0.82 18.65
C GLY A 196 -0.01 0.63 19.03
N PRO A 197 0.82 1.60 18.61
CA PRO A 197 0.64 3.01 18.94
C PRO A 197 -0.67 3.62 18.39
N PHE A 198 -1.26 3.00 17.38
CA PHE A 198 -2.48 3.48 16.72
C PHE A 198 -3.78 2.87 17.29
N ALA A 199 -3.67 1.83 18.12
CA ALA A 199 -4.82 1.07 18.60
C ALA A 199 -5.84 1.93 19.37
N GLN A 200 -5.36 2.86 20.20
CA GLN A 200 -6.25 3.73 20.98
C GLN A 200 -7.06 4.69 20.11
N SER A 201 -6.41 5.30 19.10
CA SER A 201 -7.09 6.18 18.14
C SER A 201 -8.10 5.41 17.29
N LEU A 202 -7.75 4.19 16.87
CA LEU A 202 -8.65 3.32 16.12
C LEU A 202 -9.86 2.91 16.96
N LYS A 203 -9.65 2.54 18.24
CA LYS A 203 -10.72 2.20 19.18
C LYS A 203 -11.66 3.37 19.42
N ALA A 204 -11.14 4.58 19.56
CA ALA A 204 -11.95 5.78 19.69
C ALA A 204 -12.87 5.96 18.47
N ALA A 205 -12.33 5.89 17.24
CA ALA A 205 -13.10 6.01 16.01
C ALA A 205 -14.16 4.90 15.87
N ALA A 206 -13.80 3.64 16.13
CA ALA A 206 -14.71 2.51 16.02
C ALA A 206 -15.88 2.59 17.03
N SER A 207 -15.58 2.92 18.29
CA SER A 207 -16.59 3.01 19.34
C SER A 207 -17.62 4.12 19.08
N ALA A 208 -17.19 5.25 18.48
CA ALA A 208 -18.08 6.33 18.08
C ALA A 208 -19.08 5.91 16.98
N ASN A 209 -18.77 4.87 16.22
CA ASN A 209 -19.59 4.35 15.13
C ASN A 209 -20.27 3.00 15.46
N GLY A 210 -20.21 2.55 16.73
CA GLY A 210 -20.82 1.29 17.16
C GLY A 210 -20.19 0.03 16.55
N LEU A 211 -18.92 0.10 16.17
CA LEU A 211 -18.15 -1.00 15.60
C LEU A 211 -17.25 -1.64 16.67
N ASN A 212 -17.14 -2.96 16.64
CA ASN A 212 -16.24 -3.72 17.49
C ASN A 212 -14.88 -3.93 16.82
N LEU A 213 -13.80 -3.85 17.59
CA LEU A 213 -12.45 -4.21 17.13
C LEU A 213 -12.05 -5.55 17.76
N VAL A 214 -11.53 -6.45 16.94
CA VAL A 214 -11.03 -7.76 17.36
C VAL A 214 -9.63 -7.94 16.79
N ALA A 215 -8.69 -8.46 17.58
CA ALA A 215 -7.35 -8.77 17.07
C ALA A 215 -7.43 -9.86 15.97
N GLY A 216 -6.81 -9.58 14.82
CA GLY A 216 -6.68 -10.51 13.72
C GLY A 216 -5.59 -11.56 13.96
N GLN A 217 -5.86 -12.78 13.54
CA GLN A 217 -5.04 -13.99 13.57
C GLN A 217 -4.81 -14.57 12.16
N GLY A 218 -5.55 -14.09 11.16
CA GLY A 218 -5.39 -14.48 9.77
C GLY A 218 -6.49 -15.41 9.27
N ASN A 219 -6.81 -15.29 7.97
CA ASN A 219 -7.78 -16.14 7.27
C ASN A 219 -9.18 -16.17 7.88
N GLU A 220 -9.56 -15.16 8.66
CA GLU A 220 -10.88 -15.12 9.26
C GLU A 220 -11.97 -15.04 8.20
N GLY A 221 -13.13 -15.57 8.58
CA GLY A 221 -14.32 -15.45 7.75
C GLY A 221 -14.88 -14.03 7.69
N ASP A 222 -15.92 -13.90 6.89
CA ASP A 222 -16.65 -12.66 6.65
C ASP A 222 -17.08 -11.92 7.95
N THR A 223 -17.09 -10.59 7.90
CA THR A 223 -17.59 -9.70 8.96
C THR A 223 -19.04 -9.26 8.77
N LEU A 224 -19.68 -9.59 7.65
CA LEU A 224 -21.04 -9.17 7.33
C LEU A 224 -22.04 -9.61 8.42
N GLY A 225 -22.84 -8.67 8.91
CA GLY A 225 -23.82 -8.89 9.96
C GLY A 225 -23.22 -8.95 11.37
N LYS A 226 -21.91 -8.73 11.54
CA LYS A 226 -21.22 -8.86 12.83
C LYS A 226 -20.80 -7.52 13.43
N LYS A 227 -20.86 -6.42 12.66
CA LYS A 227 -20.41 -5.07 13.09
C LYS A 227 -19.04 -5.08 13.76
N LEU A 228 -18.10 -5.78 13.15
CA LEU A 228 -16.75 -5.94 13.67
C LEU A 228 -15.70 -5.72 12.59
N ILE A 229 -14.52 -5.31 13.03
CA ILE A 229 -13.33 -5.12 12.22
C ILE A 229 -12.20 -5.95 12.85
N TYR A 230 -11.49 -6.72 12.03
CA TYR A 230 -10.26 -7.39 12.45
C TYR A 230 -9.07 -6.43 12.36
N VAL A 231 -8.29 -6.34 13.43
CA VAL A 231 -7.11 -5.47 13.53
C VAL A 231 -5.87 -6.33 13.54
N TYR A 232 -5.10 -6.27 12.46
CA TYR A 232 -3.89 -7.05 12.26
C TYR A 232 -2.64 -6.24 12.61
N ASP A 233 -1.63 -6.93 13.13
CA ASP A 233 -0.26 -6.42 13.12
C ASP A 233 0.27 -6.45 11.68
N SER A 234 0.48 -5.28 11.08
CA SER A 234 0.88 -5.16 9.68
C SER A 234 2.26 -5.77 9.38
N ALA A 235 3.10 -5.98 10.40
CA ALA A 235 4.37 -6.69 10.24
C ALA A 235 4.18 -8.21 10.10
N GLN A 236 3.13 -8.76 10.69
CA GLN A 236 2.81 -10.20 10.66
C GLN A 236 1.90 -10.57 9.49
N PHE A 237 0.99 -9.65 9.14
CA PHE A 237 0.03 -9.79 8.04
C PHE A 237 0.30 -8.68 7.03
N PRO A 238 1.31 -8.83 6.17
CA PRO A 238 1.71 -7.78 5.24
C PRO A 238 0.65 -7.54 4.17
N PHE A 239 0.73 -6.35 3.58
CA PHE A 239 -0.06 -5.97 2.41
C PHE A 239 0.62 -6.43 1.12
N HIS A 240 -0.18 -6.89 0.17
CA HIS A 240 0.25 -7.31 -1.17
C HIS A 240 -0.47 -6.47 -2.23
N PRO A 241 0.23 -5.59 -2.97
CA PRO A 241 -0.41 -4.75 -3.99
C PRO A 241 -1.16 -5.57 -5.04
N ALA A 242 -2.37 -5.12 -5.38
CA ALA A 242 -3.17 -5.71 -6.45
C ALA A 242 -2.61 -5.36 -7.82
N GLU A 243 -3.08 -6.07 -8.83
CA GLU A 243 -2.75 -5.83 -10.21
C GLU A 243 -3.18 -4.42 -10.66
N VAL A 244 -2.41 -3.86 -11.60
CA VAL A 244 -2.60 -2.50 -12.16
C VAL A 244 -4.04 -2.19 -12.61
N TYR A 245 -4.76 -3.20 -13.09
CA TYR A 245 -6.11 -2.99 -13.59
C TYR A 245 -7.11 -2.70 -12.46
N HIS A 246 -6.83 -3.10 -11.21
CA HIS A 246 -7.63 -2.75 -10.03
C HIS A 246 -7.32 -1.37 -9.45
N GLN A 247 -6.15 -0.80 -9.75
CA GLN A 247 -5.79 0.52 -9.25
C GLN A 247 -6.70 1.58 -9.88
N PHE A 248 -7.12 2.56 -9.10
CA PHE A 248 -7.94 3.72 -9.53
C PHE A 248 -9.09 3.32 -10.45
N HIS A 249 -9.81 2.25 -10.08
CA HIS A 249 -10.96 1.74 -10.82
C HIS A 249 -12.25 2.40 -10.33
N ASP A 250 -13.26 2.44 -11.19
CA ASP A 250 -14.62 2.82 -10.82
C ASP A 250 -15.19 1.86 -9.76
N ASP A 251 -16.15 2.32 -8.97
CA ASP A 251 -16.96 1.41 -8.19
C ASP A 251 -17.95 0.63 -9.08
N MET A 252 -18.62 -0.36 -8.50
CA MET A 252 -19.63 -1.18 -9.15
C MET A 252 -20.83 -0.34 -9.64
N VAL A 253 -21.18 0.72 -8.90
CA VAL A 253 -22.33 1.58 -9.23
C VAL A 253 -21.92 2.97 -9.70
N ASP A 254 -20.81 3.50 -9.19
CA ASP A 254 -20.39 4.88 -9.44
C ASP A 254 -19.28 4.99 -10.50
N LYS A 255 -19.27 6.14 -11.18
CA LYS A 255 -18.22 6.52 -12.14
C LYS A 255 -17.39 7.65 -11.56
N TYR A 256 -16.08 7.46 -11.52
CA TYR A 256 -15.16 8.45 -10.98
C TYR A 256 -14.60 9.35 -12.07
N SER A 257 -13.98 10.44 -11.63
CA SER A 257 -13.51 11.48 -12.55
C SER A 257 -12.31 11.02 -13.37
N LYS A 258 -12.10 11.69 -14.50
CA LYS A 258 -10.93 11.44 -15.35
C LYS A 258 -9.62 11.65 -14.58
N GLU A 259 -9.59 12.65 -13.70
CA GLU A 259 -8.43 12.98 -12.87
C GLU A 259 -8.07 11.81 -11.94
N TYR A 260 -9.07 11.17 -11.33
CA TYR A 260 -8.86 9.96 -10.53
C TYR A 260 -8.27 8.82 -11.37
N HIS A 261 -8.83 8.54 -12.55
CA HIS A 261 -8.31 7.49 -13.43
C HIS A 261 -6.90 7.77 -13.95
N ASP A 262 -6.55 9.06 -14.15
CA ASP A 262 -5.22 9.46 -14.60
C ASP A 262 -4.13 9.21 -13.54
N LEU A 263 -4.47 9.05 -12.24
CA LEU A 263 -3.53 8.65 -11.19
C LEU A 263 -2.85 7.31 -11.51
N LYS A 264 -3.58 6.38 -12.14
CA LYS A 264 -3.02 5.11 -12.62
C LYS A 264 -1.83 5.31 -13.54
N ARG A 265 -1.85 6.33 -14.40
CA ARG A 265 -0.77 6.57 -15.35
C ARG A 265 0.48 7.10 -14.65
N ILE A 266 0.30 7.92 -13.62
CA ILE A 266 1.37 8.49 -12.83
C ILE A 266 2.07 7.38 -12.05
N GLU A 267 1.28 6.55 -11.38
CA GLU A 267 1.78 5.43 -10.57
C GLU A 267 2.57 4.37 -11.38
N LEU A 268 2.26 4.20 -12.67
CA LEU A 268 2.96 3.25 -13.55
C LEU A 268 4.24 3.80 -14.20
N GLN A 269 4.56 5.08 -13.99
CA GLN A 269 5.74 5.73 -14.58
C GLN A 269 6.95 5.78 -13.64
N ASP A 270 6.75 5.49 -12.36
CA ASP A 270 7.79 5.38 -11.33
C ASP A 270 8.25 3.93 -11.13
#